data_AF-A0A9D3VRC3-F1
#
_entry.id   AF-A0A9D3VRC3-F1
#
_cell.length_a   1.000
_cell.length_b   1.000
_cell.length_c   1.000
_cell.angle_alpha   90.00
_cell.angle_beta   90.00
_cell.angle_gamma   90.00
#
_symmetry.space_group_name_H-M   'P 1'
#
loop_
_entity.id
_entity.type
_entity.pdbx_description
1 polymer ?
#
loop_
_entity_poly.entity_id
_entity_poly.type
_entity_poly.pdbx_seq_one_letter_code
_entity_poly.pdbx_strand_id
1 'polypeptide(L)'
;MSILWEKSETWRWLVRRTRDSKPFFLAFATLCGVVPGVIGYGVMQLTNSRNPQLEARLRENARPESLMMGKVNQDRLAEYLGELQRKEDTNDRYVAALRGETLTRTPYQRIQPVPKQNAEKKSNSNEKA
;
A
#
# COMPACT_ATOMS: atom_id res chain seq x y z
N MET A 1 -46.95 -5.11 -2.96
CA MET A 1 -46.78 -6.07 -1.85
C MET A 1 -45.85 -7.18 -2.34
N SER A 2 -44.87 -7.60 -1.54
CA SER A 2 -43.80 -8.50 -1.98
C SER A 2 -44.35 -9.88 -2.38
N ILE A 3 -44.06 -10.32 -3.62
CA ILE A 3 -44.49 -11.61 -4.20
C ILE A 3 -44.19 -12.82 -3.29
N LEU A 4 -43.09 -12.75 -2.55
CA LEU A 4 -42.67 -13.79 -1.61
C LEU A 4 -43.64 -13.97 -0.43
N TRP A 5 -44.27 -12.88 0.02
CA TRP A 5 -45.21 -12.91 1.15
C TRP A 5 -46.55 -13.55 0.78
N GLU A 6 -47.03 -13.37 -0.46
CA GLU A 6 -48.30 -13.93 -0.93
C GLU A 6 -48.18 -15.39 -1.37
N LYS A 7 -47.01 -15.81 -1.89
CA LYS A 7 -46.83 -17.12 -2.52
C LYS A 7 -46.19 -18.18 -1.65
N SER A 8 -45.45 -17.82 -0.59
CA SER A 8 -44.77 -18.81 0.25
C SER A 8 -45.41 -18.93 1.63
N GLU A 9 -46.20 -20.00 1.80
CA GLU A 9 -46.78 -20.35 3.09
C GLU A 9 -45.70 -20.60 4.16
N THR A 10 -44.56 -21.14 3.74
CA THR A 10 -43.40 -21.40 4.59
C THR A 10 -42.78 -20.11 5.15
N TRP A 11 -42.68 -19.04 4.36
CA TRP A 11 -42.18 -17.75 4.82
C TRP A 11 -43.13 -17.09 5.82
N ARG A 12 -44.44 -17.13 5.54
CA ARG A 12 -45.46 -16.62 6.48
C ARG A 12 -45.46 -17.41 7.78
N TRP A 13 -45.31 -18.73 7.70
CA TRP A 13 -45.18 -19.59 8.88
C TRP A 13 -43.92 -19.26 9.68
N LEU A 14 -42.77 -19.12 9.02
CA LEU A 14 -41.51 -18.78 9.65
C LEU A 14 -41.60 -17.43 10.37
N VAL A 15 -42.14 -16.40 9.70
CA VAL A 15 -42.30 -15.05 10.27
C VAL A 15 -43.30 -15.04 11.43
N ARG A 16 -44.40 -15.79 11.35
CA ARG A 16 -45.32 -15.95 12.48
C ARG A 16 -44.64 -16.64 13.66
N ARG A 17 -43.89 -17.71 13.40
CA ARG A 17 -43.17 -18.48 14.43
C ARG A 17 -42.08 -17.66 15.12
N THR A 18 -41.32 -16.85 14.38
CA THR A 18 -40.31 -15.93 14.95
C THR A 18 -40.95 -14.78 15.73
N ARG A 19 -42.10 -14.27 15.31
CA ARG A 19 -42.83 -13.25 16.07
C ARG A 19 -43.43 -13.79 17.37
N ASP A 20 -44.01 -14.98 17.32
CA ASP A 20 -44.80 -15.52 18.44
C ASP A 20 -43.90 -16.20 19.50
N SER A 21 -42.63 -16.51 19.18
CA SER A 21 -41.69 -17.15 20.12
C SER A 21 -40.31 -16.48 20.17
N LYS A 22 -40.03 -15.82 21.31
CA LYS A 22 -38.74 -15.19 21.62
C LYS A 22 -37.53 -16.14 21.55
N PRO A 23 -37.56 -17.37 22.11
CA PRO A 23 -36.38 -18.25 22.04
C PRO A 23 -36.08 -18.72 20.62
N PHE A 24 -37.12 -18.94 19.79
CA PHE A 24 -36.93 -19.31 18.38
C PHE A 24 -36.35 -18.16 17.57
N PHE A 25 -36.80 -16.92 17.80
CA PHE A 25 -36.21 -15.74 17.17
C PHE A 25 -34.71 -15.61 17.47
N LEU A 26 -34.32 -15.77 18.73
CA LEU A 26 -32.91 -15.68 19.13
C LEU A 26 -32.08 -16.79 18.47
N ALA A 27 -32.55 -18.03 18.49
CA ALA A 27 -31.85 -19.15 17.83
C ALA A 27 -31.75 -18.98 16.31
N PHE A 28 -32.80 -18.45 15.67
CA PHE A 28 -32.79 -18.15 14.24
C PHE A 28 -31.82 -17.02 13.90
N ALA A 29 -31.83 -15.94 14.70
CA ALA A 29 -30.93 -14.80 14.51
C ALA A 29 -29.45 -15.19 14.70
N THR A 30 -29.14 -16.01 15.71
CA THR A 30 -27.77 -16.49 15.92
C THR A 30 -27.32 -17.38 14.77
N LEU A 31 -28.19 -18.28 14.28
CA LEU A 31 -27.88 -19.11 13.11
C LEU A 31 -27.59 -18.26 11.86
N CYS A 32 -28.41 -17.25 11.60
CA CYS A 32 -28.23 -16.32 10.49
C CYS A 32 -26.95 -15.47 10.61
N GLY A 33 -26.39 -15.27 11.81
CA GLY A 33 -25.10 -14.61 11.99
C GLY A 33 -23.92 -15.57 11.84
N VAL A 34 -24.02 -16.76 12.45
CA VAL A 34 -22.92 -17.73 12.50
C VAL A 34 -22.66 -18.34 11.13
N VAL A 35 -23.70 -18.74 10.39
CA VAL A 35 -23.54 -19.44 9.11
C VAL A 35 -22.83 -18.56 8.07
N PRO A 36 -23.25 -17.31 7.82
CA PRO A 36 -22.51 -16.41 6.92
C PRO A 36 -21.11 -16.06 7.45
N GLY A 37 -20.92 -15.98 8.78
CA GLY A 37 -19.61 -15.74 9.36
C GLY A 37 -18.60 -16.86 9.07
N VAL A 38 -19.02 -18.11 9.21
CA VAL A 38 -18.17 -19.28 8.89
C VAL A 38 -17.89 -19.38 7.40
N ILE A 39 -18.90 -19.18 6.56
CA ILE A 39 -18.73 -19.18 5.10
C ILE A 39 -17.80 -18.04 4.68
N GLY A 40 -18.01 -16.83 5.19
CA GLY A 40 -17.15 -15.67 4.92
C GLY A 40 -15.71 -15.90 5.37
N TYR A 41 -15.50 -16.49 6.54
CA TYR A 41 -14.17 -16.88 7.02
C TYR A 41 -13.54 -17.94 6.12
N GLY A 42 -14.28 -18.95 5.69
CA GLY A 42 -13.80 -19.99 4.77
C GLY A 42 -13.42 -19.42 3.40
N VAL A 43 -14.26 -18.55 2.84
CA VAL A 43 -13.97 -17.82 1.58
C VAL A 43 -12.75 -16.94 1.74
N MET A 44 -12.63 -16.21 2.87
CA MET A 44 -11.47 -15.39 3.15
C MET A 44 -10.22 -16.25 3.26
N GLN A 45 -10.25 -17.41 3.93
CA GLN A 45 -9.09 -18.30 4.00
C GLN A 45 -8.71 -18.91 2.65
N LEU A 46 -9.68 -19.24 1.81
CA LEU A 46 -9.43 -19.76 0.46
C LEU A 46 -8.89 -18.67 -0.49
N THR A 47 -9.37 -17.44 -0.35
CA THR A 47 -9.05 -16.31 -1.24
C THR A 47 -7.89 -15.46 -0.72
N ASN A 48 -7.50 -15.62 0.54
CA ASN A 48 -6.38 -14.91 1.13
C ASN A 48 -5.06 -15.42 0.54
N SER A 49 -4.65 -14.76 -0.54
CA SER A 49 -3.40 -14.98 -1.25
C SER A 49 -2.14 -14.57 -0.46
N ARG A 50 -2.23 -14.42 0.87
CA ARG A 50 -1.07 -14.33 1.78
C ARG A 50 -0.40 -15.69 1.89
N ASN A 51 0.04 -16.23 0.77
CA ASN A 51 0.94 -17.36 0.76
C ASN A 51 2.37 -16.79 0.88
N PRO A 52 3.02 -16.89 2.05
CA PRO A 52 4.39 -16.41 2.23
C PRO A 52 5.35 -17.06 1.22
N GLN A 53 5.01 -18.23 0.67
CA GLN A 53 5.78 -18.89 -0.39
C GLN A 53 5.59 -18.23 -1.76
N LEU A 54 4.42 -17.67 -2.09
CA LEU A 54 4.25 -16.87 -3.31
C LEU A 54 4.98 -15.54 -3.19
N GLU A 55 4.89 -14.87 -2.04
CA GLU A 55 5.68 -13.66 -1.78
C GLU A 55 7.18 -13.94 -1.82
N ALA A 56 7.62 -15.05 -1.24
CA ALA A 56 9.02 -15.50 -1.32
C ALA A 56 9.44 -15.79 -2.77
N ARG A 57 8.63 -16.49 -3.56
CA ARG A 57 8.91 -16.76 -4.98
C ARG A 57 8.88 -15.51 -5.86
N LEU A 58 8.00 -14.55 -5.57
CA LEU A 58 7.96 -13.26 -6.25
C LEU A 58 9.18 -12.42 -5.88
N ARG A 59 9.67 -12.50 -4.64
CA ARG A 59 10.93 -11.89 -4.18
C ARG A 59 12.17 -12.62 -4.71
N GLU A 60 12.10 -13.94 -4.92
CA GLU A 60 13.16 -14.77 -5.49
C GLU A 60 13.39 -14.43 -6.98
N ASN A 61 12.30 -14.19 -7.73
CA ASN A 61 12.36 -13.72 -9.12
C ASN A 61 12.53 -12.20 -9.25
N ALA A 62 12.56 -11.47 -8.13
CA ALA A 62 12.76 -10.03 -8.15
C ALA A 62 14.21 -9.76 -8.59
N ARG A 63 14.37 -9.03 -9.71
CA ARG A 63 15.69 -8.67 -10.25
C ARG A 63 16.57 -8.09 -9.13
N PRO A 64 17.88 -8.39 -9.08
CA PRO A 64 18.77 -7.89 -8.03
C PRO A 64 18.72 -6.37 -7.85
N GLU A 65 18.45 -5.62 -8.93
CA GLU A 65 18.22 -4.17 -8.86
C GLU A 65 17.02 -3.76 -8.00
N SER A 66 15.93 -4.54 -8.01
CA SER A 66 14.73 -4.25 -7.23
C SER A 66 14.95 -4.49 -5.73
N LEU A 67 15.75 -5.51 -5.36
CA LEU A 67 16.16 -5.76 -3.98
C LEU A 67 17.06 -4.63 -3.45
N MET A 68 17.99 -4.15 -4.29
CA MET A 68 18.85 -3.01 -3.96
C MET A 68 18.05 -1.72 -3.80
N MET A 69 17.05 -1.48 -4.66
CA MET A 69 16.18 -0.30 -4.57
C MET A 69 15.34 -0.30 -3.28
N GLY A 70 14.82 -1.46 -2.88
CA GLY A 70 14.08 -1.61 -1.63
C GLY A 70 14.93 -1.26 -0.40
N LYS A 71 16.18 -1.75 -0.36
CA LYS A 71 17.13 -1.45 0.72
C LYS A 71 17.50 0.04 0.75
N VAL A 72 17.83 0.63 -0.40
CA VAL A 72 18.15 2.06 -0.50
C VAL A 72 16.97 2.93 -0.08
N ASN A 73 15.74 2.56 -0.43
CA ASN A 73 14.56 3.30 -0.01
C ASN A 73 14.30 3.19 1.49
N GLN A 74 14.54 2.03 2.08
CA GLN A 74 14.44 1.83 3.53
C GLN A 74 15.47 2.67 4.29
N ASP A 75 16.72 2.70 3.83
CA ASP A 75 17.78 3.51 4.43
C ASP A 75 17.46 5.02 4.34
N ARG A 76 16.90 5.48 3.21
CA ARG A 76 16.42 6.87 3.04
C ARG A 76 15.28 7.22 3.98
N LEU A 77 14.32 6.32 4.14
CA LEU A 77 13.20 6.54 5.06
C LEU A 77 13.68 6.64 6.51
N ALA A 78 14.64 5.80 6.92
CA ALA A 78 15.24 5.89 8.25
C ALA A 78 15.96 7.23 8.47
N GLU A 79 16.64 7.76 7.45
CA GLU A 79 17.26 9.09 7.47
C GLU A 79 16.19 10.19 7.66
N TYR A 80 15.14 10.20 6.85
CA TYR A 80 14.06 11.19 6.96
C TYR A 80 13.36 11.15 8.31
N LEU A 81 13.10 9.97 8.85
CA LEU A 81 12.49 9.82 10.18
C LEU A 81 13.44 10.32 11.28
N GLY A 82 14.74 10.06 11.16
CA GLY A 82 15.75 10.56 12.11
C GLY A 82 15.92 12.08 12.06
N GLU A 83 15.75 12.71 10.90
CA GLU A 83 15.75 14.17 10.74
C GLU A 83 14.49 14.81 11.33
N LEU A 84 13.32 14.20 11.08
CA LEU A 84 12.06 14.63 11.68
C LEU A 84 12.12 14.54 13.22
N GLN A 85 12.70 13.47 13.75
CA GLN A 85 12.89 13.31 15.20
C GLN A 85 13.81 14.39 15.79
N ARG A 86 14.86 14.77 15.05
CA ARG A 86 15.80 15.84 15.44
C ARG A 86 15.28 17.26 15.19
N LYS A 87 14.10 17.40 14.57
CA LYS A 87 13.48 18.69 14.19
C LYS A 87 14.43 19.59 13.41
N GLU A 88 15.24 18.98 12.55
CA GLU A 88 16.24 19.69 11.76
C GLU A 88 15.56 20.41 10.59
N ASP A 89 16.01 21.63 10.27
CA ASP A 89 15.48 22.36 9.10
C ASP A 89 15.98 21.69 7.81
N THR A 90 15.03 21.21 7.01
CA THR A 90 15.22 20.44 5.77
C THR A 90 14.79 21.23 4.53
N ASN A 91 14.54 22.54 4.67
CA ASN A 91 14.13 23.43 3.59
C ASN A 91 15.16 23.47 2.44
N ASP A 92 16.43 23.27 2.76
CA ASP A 92 17.54 23.18 1.80
C ASP A 92 17.34 22.06 0.75
N ARG A 93 16.73 20.93 1.11
CA ARG A 93 16.37 19.87 0.15
C ARG A 93 15.24 20.26 -0.79
N TYR A 94 14.26 21.01 -0.30
CA TYR A 94 13.16 21.48 -1.16
C TYR A 94 13.67 22.54 -2.14
N VAL A 95 14.55 23.43 -1.69
CA VAL A 95 15.23 24.40 -2.57
C VAL A 95 16.10 23.69 -3.60
N ALA A 96 16.83 22.65 -3.20
CA ALA A 96 17.60 21.79 -4.11
C ALA A 96 16.70 21.09 -5.14
N ALA A 97 15.60 20.47 -4.72
CA ALA A 97 14.64 19.82 -5.62
C ALA A 97 14.01 20.81 -6.62
N LEU A 98 13.69 22.03 -6.18
CA LEU A 98 13.22 23.11 -7.07
C LEU A 98 14.29 23.58 -8.06
N ARG A 99 15.58 23.47 -7.70
CA ARG A 99 16.73 23.70 -8.59
C ARG A 99 17.04 22.50 -9.51
N GLY A 100 16.27 21.41 -9.42
CA GLY A 100 16.52 20.18 -10.17
C GLY A 100 17.59 19.28 -9.55
N GLU A 101 18.01 19.56 -8.31
CA GLU A 101 19.02 18.82 -7.57
C GLU A 101 18.36 17.71 -6.73
N THR A 102 17.97 16.57 -7.34
CA THR A 102 17.79 15.22 -6.73
C THR A 102 17.57 14.19 -7.87
N LEU A 103 17.92 12.89 -7.83
CA LEU A 103 17.36 11.84 -6.95
C LEU A 103 18.22 10.55 -6.79
N THR A 104 19.47 10.45 -7.26
CA THR A 104 20.39 9.29 -7.01
C THR A 104 21.84 9.71 -7.32
N ARG A 105 22.87 9.52 -6.47
CA ARG A 105 23.27 8.30 -5.73
C ARG A 105 24.36 8.58 -4.67
N THR A 106 24.00 8.66 -3.39
CA THR A 106 24.79 8.32 -2.16
C THR A 106 23.85 8.43 -0.94
N PRO A 107 23.77 7.42 -0.06
CA PRO A 107 23.07 7.58 1.22
C PRO A 107 23.83 8.56 2.13
N TYR A 108 23.13 9.27 3.03
CA TYR A 108 23.69 10.25 3.99
C TYR A 108 24.20 11.58 3.41
N GLN A 109 23.90 11.89 2.15
CA GLN A 109 24.28 13.17 1.55
C GLN A 109 23.07 14.10 1.39
N ARG A 110 23.08 15.20 2.15
CA ARG A 110 21.96 16.16 2.31
C ARG A 110 21.55 16.84 1.00
N ILE A 111 22.51 17.24 0.15
CA ILE A 111 22.31 17.86 -1.17
C ILE A 111 23.31 17.25 -2.15
N GLN A 112 22.84 16.87 -3.35
CA GLN A 112 23.71 16.36 -4.41
C GLN A 112 24.21 17.51 -5.31
N PRO A 113 25.53 17.64 -5.52
CA PRO A 113 26.06 18.63 -6.44
C PRO A 113 25.69 18.26 -7.89
N VAL A 114 25.26 19.27 -8.66
CA VAL A 114 25.03 19.12 -10.10
C VAL A 114 26.34 18.75 -10.80
N PRO A 115 26.36 17.76 -11.71
CA PRO A 115 27.50 17.57 -12.59
C PRO A 115 27.74 18.88 -13.34
N LYS A 116 28.91 19.51 -13.14
CA LYS A 116 29.29 20.71 -13.89
C LYS A 116 29.27 20.36 -15.37
N GLN A 117 28.25 20.78 -16.10
CA GLN A 117 28.33 20.82 -17.56
C GLN A 117 29.50 21.76 -17.87
N ASN A 118 30.51 21.25 -18.56
CA ASN A 118 31.67 22.02 -19.00
C ASN A 118 31.20 23.21 -19.86
N ALA A 119 30.95 24.34 -19.21
CA ALA A 119 30.88 25.65 -19.83
C ALA A 119 32.31 26.14 -20.11
N GLU A 120 33.06 25.34 -20.87
CA GLU A 120 34.31 25.75 -21.52
C GLU A 120 34.23 25.33 -22.99
N LYS A 121 33.24 25.86 -23.72
CA LYS A 121 33.47 26.14 -25.13
C LYS A 121 34.40 27.35 -25.18
N LYS A 122 35.70 27.07 -25.27
CA LYS A 122 36.78 27.99 -25.60
C LYS A 122 36.31 29.03 -26.63
N SER A 123 35.97 30.23 -26.19
CA SER A 123 36.07 31.44 -27.01
C SER A 123 37.52 31.91 -26.93
N ASN A 124 38.42 31.17 -27.54
CA ASN A 124 39.76 31.66 -27.86
C ASN A 124 40.31 30.89 -29.06
N SER A 125 39.98 31.41 -30.23
CA SER A 125 40.85 31.36 -31.39
C SER A 125 40.78 32.74 -32.04
N ASN A 126 41.52 33.67 -31.44
CA ASN A 126 42.10 34.73 -32.24
C ASN A 126 43.28 34.13 -33.02
N GLU A 127 43.42 34.58 -34.27
CA GLU A 127 44.64 34.56 -35.08
C GLU A 127 44.98 33.27 -35.88
N LYS A 128 44.82 33.30 -37.21
CA LYS A 128 45.92 33.51 -38.19
C LYS A 128 45.51 33.32 -39.66
N ALA A 129 46.15 34.15 -40.50
CA ALA A 129 46.27 34.16 -41.97
C ALA A 129 45.24 34.99 -42.75
#